data_AF-A0AAV9DV05-F1
#
_entry.id   AF-A0AAV9DV05-F1
#
_cell.length_a   1.000
_cell.length_b   1.000
_cell.length_c   1.000
_cell.angle_alpha   90.00
_cell.angle_beta   90.00
_cell.angle_gamma   90.00
#
_symmetry.space_group_name_H-M   'P 1'
#
loop_
_entity.id
_entity.type
_entity.pdbx_description
1 polymer ?
#
loop_
_entity_poly.entity_id
_entity_poly.type
_entity_poly.pdbx_seq_one_letter_code
_entity_poly.pdbx_strand_id
1 'polypeptide(L)' 'MERDRDHLMRLLTYETVKAAIVERVEMKARTFGQELNGNGDQDGSPIYKIKPSLVADLYGDWIMPLTKQVQVEYLLRRLD' A
#
# COMPACT_ATOMS: atom_id res chain seq x y z
N MET A 1 30.96 10.41 -10.19
CA MET A 1 29.52 10.69 -10.13
C MET A 1 29.00 10.06 -8.85
N GLU A 2 28.67 10.87 -7.87
CA GLU A 2 28.15 10.39 -6.58
C GLU A 2 26.73 9.86 -6.82
N ARG A 3 26.56 8.53 -6.78
CA ARG A 3 25.27 7.88 -6.94
C ARG A 3 24.53 7.95 -5.60
N ASP A 4 23.92 9.10 -5.31
CA ASP A 4 23.26 9.35 -4.01
C ASP A 4 21.89 8.66 -3.94
N ARG A 5 21.91 7.44 -3.40
CA ARG A 5 20.72 6.63 -3.09
C ARG A 5 19.73 7.37 -2.20
N ASP A 6 20.21 8.07 -1.19
CA ASP A 6 19.36 8.67 -0.16
C ASP A 6 18.65 9.90 -0.71
N HIS A 7 19.33 10.68 -1.55
CA HIS A 7 18.70 11.77 -2.28
C HIS A 7 17.59 11.26 -3.22
N LEU A 8 17.84 10.18 -3.97
CA LEU A 8 16.81 9.55 -4.82
C LEU A 8 15.63 9.04 -3.99
N MET A 9 15.89 8.39 -2.85
CA MET A 9 14.83 7.92 -1.95
C MET A 9 13.96 9.08 -1.45
N ARG A 10 14.56 10.21 -1.07
CA ARG A 10 13.83 11.42 -0.66
C ARG A 10 13.02 12.00 -1.81
N LEU A 11 13.61 12.15 -3.00
CA LEU A 11 12.93 12.71 -4.17
C LEU A 11 11.71 11.89 -4.60
N LEU A 12 11.79 10.56 -4.50
CA LEU A 12 10.71 9.63 -4.84
C LEU A 12 9.66 9.48 -3.72
N THR A 13 9.81 10.20 -2.61
CA THR A 13 8.93 10.08 -1.46
C THR A 13 7.88 11.17 -1.41
N TYR A 14 6.64 10.79 -1.77
CA TYR A 14 5.47 11.66 -1.73
C TYR A 14 4.50 11.23 -0.63
N GLU A 15 4.56 11.86 0.54
CA GLU A 15 3.80 11.41 1.74
C GLU A 15 2.29 11.48 1.55
N THR A 16 1.78 12.52 0.87
CA THR A 16 0.34 12.64 0.56
C THR A 16 -0.16 11.46 -0.29
N VAL A 17 0.65 11.04 -1.27
CA VAL A 17 0.34 9.90 -2.14
C VAL A 17 0.40 8.59 -1.34
N LYS A 18 1.39 8.43 -0.44
CA LYS A 18 1.44 7.24 0.42
C LYS A 18 0.18 7.10 1.26
N ALA A 19 -0.23 8.17 1.94
CA ALA A 19 -1.42 8.17 2.78
C ALA A 19 -2.69 7.79 1.98
N ALA A 20 -2.88 8.42 0.82
CA ALA A 20 -4.00 8.12 -0.06
C ALA A 20 -3.99 6.68 -0.61
N ILE A 21 -2.80 6.08 -0.80
CA ILE A 21 -2.68 4.67 -1.21
C ILE A 21 -3.08 3.75 -0.06
N VAL A 22 -2.59 3.98 1.17
CA VAL A 22 -2.91 3.16 2.34
C VAL A 22 -4.42 3.18 2.62
N GLU A 23 -5.03 4.37 2.62
CA GLU A 23 -6.48 4.52 2.77
C GLU A 23 -7.26 3.76 1.68
N ARG A 24 -6.83 3.88 0.43
CA ARG A 24 -7.47 3.17 -0.69
C ARG A 24 -7.31 1.66 -0.58
N VAL A 25 -6.16 1.17 -0.12
CA VAL A 25 -5.93 -0.26 0.12
C VAL A 25 -6.88 -0.77 1.18
N GLU A 26 -7.04 -0.05 2.29
CA GLU A 26 -8.00 -0.42 3.33
C GLU A 26 -9.43 -0.44 2.79
N MET A 27 -9.84 0.62 2.06
CA MET A 27 -11.18 0.70 1.46
C MET A 27 -11.46 -0.48 0.54
N LYS A 28 -10.50 -0.85 -0.32
CA LYS A 28 -10.63 -2.02 -1.20
C LYS A 28 -10.70 -3.32 -0.40
N ALA A 29 -9.87 -3.47 0.63
CA ALA A 29 -9.91 -4.64 1.49
C ALA A 29 -11.24 -4.77 2.24
N ARG A 30 -11.84 -3.64 2.66
CA ARG A 30 -13.21 -3.60 3.18
C ARG A 30 -14.17 -4.10 2.13
N THR A 31 -14.24 -3.47 0.95
CA THR A 31 -15.24 -3.81 -0.10
C THR A 31 -15.15 -5.25 -0.59
N PHE A 32 -13.95 -5.75 -0.88
CA PHE A 32 -13.78 -7.09 -1.47
C PHE A 32 -13.60 -8.20 -0.41
N GLY A 33 -13.32 -7.83 0.84
CA GLY A 33 -13.17 -8.77 1.95
C GLY A 33 -14.47 -9.09 2.68
N GLN A 34 -15.58 -8.42 2.37
CA GLN A 34 -16.88 -8.67 3.02
C GLN A 34 -17.40 -10.07 2.69
N GLU A 35 -17.96 -10.74 3.69
CA GLU A 35 -18.77 -11.93 3.47
C GLU A 35 -20.19 -11.52 3.06
N LEU A 36 -20.58 -11.90 1.84
CA LEU A 36 -21.92 -11.66 1.32
C LEU A 36 -22.79 -12.88 1.67
N ASN A 37 -23.36 -12.90 2.86
CA ASN A 37 -24.32 -13.94 3.22
C ASN A 37 -25.59 -13.73 2.37
N GLY A 38 -25.96 -14.73 1.56
CA GLY A 38 -27.05 -14.63 0.59
C GLY A 38 -28.45 -14.46 1.18
N ASN A 39 -28.60 -14.51 2.50
CA ASN A 39 -29.82 -14.17 3.20
C ASN A 39 -29.58 -12.87 3.98
N GLY A 40 -30.31 -11.82 3.61
CA GLY A 40 -30.12 -10.44 4.03
C GLY A 40 -30.41 -10.15 5.51
N ASP A 41 -29.59 -10.69 6.41
CA ASP A 41 -29.49 -10.17 7.77
C ASP A 41 -28.65 -8.89 7.75
N GLN A 42 -29.37 -7.78 7.58
CA GLN A 42 -28.85 -6.40 7.51
C GLN A 42 -28.62 -5.76 8.88
N ASP A 43 -28.56 -6.53 9.96
CA ASP A 43 -28.58 -6.01 11.34
C ASP A 43 -27.24 -6.20 12.11
N GLY A 44 -26.20 -6.68 11.43
CA GLY A 44 -24.88 -6.95 12.01
C GLY A 44 -23.76 -6.11 11.40
N SER A 45 -22.72 -5.83 12.19
CA SER A 45 -21.47 -5.26 11.67
C SER A 45 -20.88 -6.16 10.58
N PRO A 46 -20.35 -5.61 9.48
CA PRO A 46 -19.82 -6.40 8.37
C PRO A 46 -18.72 -7.35 8.85
N ILE A 47 -18.86 -8.64 8.48
CA ILE A 47 -17.85 -9.67 8.70
C ILE A 47 -16.87 -9.64 7.54
N TYR A 48 -15.58 -9.59 7.84
CA TYR A 48 -14.51 -9.58 6.85
C TYR A 48 -13.67 -10.86 6.94
N LYS A 49 -13.34 -11.44 5.78
CA LYS A 49 -12.44 -12.61 5.66
C LYS A 49 -11.03 -12.34 6.21
N ILE A 50 -10.62 -11.07 6.20
CA ILE A 50 -9.37 -10.57 6.76
C ILE A 50 -9.60 -9.15 7.29
N LYS A 51 -8.93 -8.79 8.39
CA LYS A 51 -8.99 -7.43 8.94
C LYS A 51 -8.49 -6.42 7.88
N PRO A 52 -9.30 -5.48 7.39
CA PRO A 52 -8.91 -4.59 6.30
C PRO A 52 -7.71 -3.70 6.62
N SER A 53 -7.60 -3.20 7.85
CA SER A 53 -6.45 -2.40 8.28
C SER A 53 -5.15 -3.20 8.30
N LEU A 54 -5.18 -4.51 8.60
CA LEU A 54 -3.98 -5.36 8.51
C LEU A 54 -3.43 -5.39 7.08
N VAL A 55 -4.30 -5.39 6.06
CA VAL A 55 -3.88 -5.35 4.66
C VAL A 55 -3.26 -4.00 4.31
N ALA A 56 -3.80 -2.91 4.85
CA ALA A 56 -3.29 -1.57 4.66
C ALA A 56 -1.91 -1.38 5.32
N ASP A 57 -1.75 -1.86 6.56
CA ASP A 57 -0.48 -1.86 7.31
C ASP A 57 0.58 -2.67 6.54
N LEU A 58 0.25 -3.89 6.10
CA LEU A 58 1.14 -4.72 5.28
C LEU A 58 1.61 -3.98 4.02
N TYR A 59 0.69 -3.29 3.35
CA TYR A 59 1.01 -2.55 2.13
C TYR A 59 1.91 -1.34 2.42
N GLY A 60 1.59 -0.59 3.46
CA GLY A 60 2.32 0.62 3.86
C GLY A 60 3.72 0.34 4.39
N ASP A 61 3.86 -0.67 5.26
CA ASP A 61 5.09 -0.94 6.01
C ASP A 61 6.07 -1.83 5.24
N TRP A 62 5.58 -2.68 4.34
CA TRP A 62 6.42 -3.69 3.66
C TRP A 62 6.42 -3.52 2.15
N ILE A 63 5.25 -3.57 1.50
CA ILE A 63 5.18 -3.60 0.04
C ILE A 63 5.68 -2.29 -0.57
N MET A 64 5.24 -1.15 -0.03
CA MET A 64 5.58 0.16 -0.57
C MET A 64 7.07 0.50 -0.39
N PRO A 65 7.72 0.28 0.77
CA PRO A 65 9.17 0.47 0.92
C PRO A 65 9.99 -0.41 -0.02
N LEU A 66 9.63 -1.69 -0.17
CA LEU A 66 10.31 -2.60 -1.10
C LEU A 66 10.19 -2.13 -2.55
N THR A 67 9.00 -1.65 -2.95
CA THR A 67 8.79 -1.12 -4.30
C THR A 67 9.67 0.11 -4.56
N LYS A 68 9.86 0.99 -3.55
CA LYS A 68 10.77 2.13 -3.68
C LYS A 68 12.23 1.73 -3.80
N GLN A 69 12.66 0.70 -3.07
CA GLN A 69 14.04 0.19 -3.21
C GLN A 69 14.30 -0.20 -4.66
N VAL A 70 13.38 -0.90 -5.32
CA VAL A 70 13.48 -1.25 -6.74
C VAL A 70 13.56 -0.01 -7.63
N GLN A 71 12.75 1.02 -7.40
CA GLN A 71 12.80 2.27 -8.16
C GLN A 71 14.16 2.96 -8.04
N VAL A 72 14.72 3.04 -6.82
CA VAL A 72 16.04 3.62 -6.59
C VAL A 72 17.13 2.79 -7.26
N GLU A 73 17.12 1.47 -7.10
CA GLU A 73 18.05 0.54 -7.76
C GLU A 73 18.04 0.67 -9.30
N TYR A 74 16.87 0.91 -9.87
CA TYR A 74 16.72 1.14 -11.30
C TYR A 74 17.31 2.49 -11.71
N LEU A 75 16.97 3.58 -11.00
CA LEU A 75 17.47 4.93 -11.33
C LEU A 75 18.99 5.04 -11.19
N LEU A 76 19.58 4.35 -10.22
CA LEU A 76 21.04 4.29 -10.04
C LEU A 76 21.78 3.66 -11.24
N ARG A 77 21.09 2.85 -12.06
CA ARG A 77 21.63 2.20 -13.26
C ARG A 77 21.10 2.81 -14.57
N ARG A 78 20.29 3.87 -14.51
CA ARG A 78 19.52 4.35 -15.67
C ARG A 78 20.36 5.08 -16.73
N LEU A 79 21.49 5.64 -16.33
CA LEU A 79 22.41 6.38 -17.20
C LEU A 79 23.69 5.59 -17.52
N ASP A 80 23.71 4.30 -17.17
CA ASP A 80 24.75 3.36 -17.60
C ASP A 80 24.57 2.95 -19.07
#